data_AF-A0A2V7HCP5-F1
#
_entry.id   AF-A0A2V7HCP5-F1
#
_cell.length_a   1.000
_cell.length_b   1.000
_cell.length_c   1.000
_cell.angle_alpha   90.00
_cell.angle_beta   90.00
_cell.angle_gamma   90.00
#
_symmetry.space_group_name_H-M   'P 1'
#
loop_
_entity.id
_entity.type
_entity.pdbx_description
1 polymer ?
#
loop_
_entity_poly.entity_id
_entity_poly.type
_entity_poly.pdbx_seq_one_letter_code
_entity_poly.pdbx_strand_id
1 'polypeptide(L)'
;MKKSFCAISSQFALYLIALAFSSACSSAPEPKTVPSPQRAVGQGDTTARSAGDSSRAGGGPAQPRPYNRVITRDARTRRGMFAVHRVNDKLYFEIPRKELNKDMLLVGRFTRAAASNPRLPGGGFGSYGGDQFAERTLRWDRSGNRIILRSPSFAIVADSTSPVYRAVQASNYPPVIAVFNVEAYGPDSAAVIDVTRLYTTNITEFSAIRGNLDQNRSFIENALAFPDNVEVEATQTGTPTPTPGVGGGAGGQAGGATPAQSVLAHWSLVRLPENPMMPRRFDERVGYFSINQVDFGTSEQRSADRSYITRYRLEKKDPNAALSEPVKPLIYYVDPATPEQWKPWVRKAILDWQPAFEAAGFKNAIIAMDPPANDPDWSPEDVRHTVIRWLPSTIENAQGPHVSDPRTGEILNGSVRMFHNVLNLQRDWYFTQASPLDPRARS
;
A
#
# COMPACT_ATOMS: atom_id res chain seq x y z
N MET A 1 3.17 -70.82 52.60
CA MET A 1 3.66 -71.25 51.27
C MET A 1 4.39 -70.05 50.67
N LYS A 2 5.73 -70.00 50.80
CA LYS A 2 6.73 -70.18 49.70
C LYS A 2 6.45 -69.28 48.49
N LYS A 3 7.35 -68.46 47.94
CA LYS A 3 8.79 -68.13 48.13
C LYS A 3 9.05 -66.95 47.15
N SER A 4 9.63 -65.80 47.55
CA SER A 4 11.06 -65.43 47.51
C SER A 4 11.54 -64.81 46.18
N PHE A 5 12.00 -63.55 46.21
CA PHE A 5 13.41 -63.04 46.12
C PHE A 5 13.73 -62.51 44.70
N CYS A 6 14.60 -61.53 44.43
CA CYS A 6 15.66 -60.86 45.18
C CYS A 6 15.96 -59.48 44.56
N ALA A 7 16.43 -58.55 45.39
CA ALA A 7 17.01 -57.25 45.04
C ALA A 7 18.53 -57.34 44.72
N ILE A 8 19.15 -56.16 44.56
CA ILE A 8 20.58 -55.75 44.65
C ILE A 8 21.06 -55.20 43.29
N SER A 9 21.22 -53.89 43.06
CA SER A 9 22.05 -52.80 43.63
C SER A 9 23.39 -52.58 42.91
N SER A 10 23.62 -51.30 42.59
CA SER A 10 24.88 -50.54 42.73
C SER A 10 25.87 -50.41 41.56
N GLN A 11 26.31 -49.15 41.40
CA GLN A 11 27.57 -48.59 40.90
C GLN A 11 27.44 -47.74 39.62
N PHE A 12 27.45 -46.40 39.72
CA PHE A 12 28.63 -45.50 39.76
C PHE A 12 29.61 -45.70 38.58
N ALA A 13 29.58 -44.77 37.62
CA ALA A 13 30.76 -44.35 36.86
C ALA A 13 30.52 -42.98 36.20
N LEU A 14 31.12 -41.94 36.80
CA LEU A 14 31.50 -40.71 36.10
C LEU A 14 32.45 -41.07 34.96
N TYR A 15 32.29 -40.44 33.79
CA TYR A 15 33.39 -40.25 32.85
C TYR A 15 33.47 -38.78 32.43
N LEU A 16 34.39 -38.07 33.09
CA LEU A 16 35.15 -36.96 32.52
C LEU A 16 36.02 -37.51 31.38
N ILE A 17 35.97 -36.91 30.20
CA ILE A 17 37.05 -37.03 29.22
C ILE A 17 37.51 -35.62 28.83
N ALA A 18 38.83 -35.47 28.93
CA ALA A 18 39.59 -34.26 28.96
C ALA A 18 39.78 -33.59 27.57
N LEU A 19 40.03 -32.29 27.62
CA LEU A 19 40.64 -31.51 26.54
C LEU A 19 41.97 -32.13 26.12
N ALA A 20 42.13 -32.36 24.82
CA ALA A 20 43.43 -32.47 24.16
C ALA A 20 43.57 -31.30 23.18
N PHE A 21 44.48 -30.38 23.51
CA PHE A 21 45.00 -29.37 22.60
C PHE A 21 45.90 -30.05 21.57
N SER A 22 45.53 -29.99 20.29
CA SER A 22 46.39 -30.37 19.17
C SER A 22 46.58 -29.15 18.28
N SER A 23 47.76 -28.55 18.39
CA SER A 23 48.25 -27.50 17.50
C SER A 23 48.36 -28.03 16.07
N ALA A 24 47.50 -27.54 15.18
CA ALA A 24 47.68 -27.68 13.75
C ALA A 24 47.82 -26.29 13.12
N CYS A 25 49.07 -25.92 12.85
CA CYS A 25 49.39 -24.82 11.95
C CYS A 25 48.78 -25.13 10.58
N SER A 26 47.80 -24.34 10.17
CA SER A 26 47.34 -24.31 8.78
C SER A 26 47.59 -22.92 8.24
N SER A 27 48.51 -22.85 7.28
CA SER A 27 48.93 -21.66 6.55
C SER A 27 47.75 -20.99 5.85
N ALA A 28 47.51 -19.72 6.17
CA ALA A 28 46.58 -18.87 5.42
C ALA A 28 47.19 -18.52 4.05
N PRO A 29 46.46 -18.68 2.93
CA PRO A 29 46.90 -18.17 1.64
C PRO A 29 46.79 -16.64 1.57
N GLU A 30 47.82 -16.04 1.00
CA GLU A 30 48.06 -14.60 0.86
C GLU A 30 47.01 -13.90 -0.04
N PRO A 31 46.58 -12.66 0.26
CA PRO A 31 45.58 -11.95 -0.54
C PRO A 31 46.16 -11.52 -1.89
N LYS A 32 45.56 -12.00 -2.99
CA LYS A 32 45.88 -11.54 -4.35
C LYS A 32 45.38 -10.11 -4.55
N THR A 33 46.31 -9.22 -4.88
CA THR A 33 46.09 -7.84 -5.30
C THR A 33 45.30 -7.79 -6.61
N VAL A 34 44.14 -7.12 -6.58
CA VAL A 34 43.35 -6.79 -7.77
C VAL A 34 43.80 -5.42 -8.29
N PRO A 35 44.14 -5.27 -9.59
CA PRO A 35 44.58 -3.99 -10.14
C PRO A 35 43.43 -2.99 -10.28
N SER A 36 43.71 -1.73 -9.94
CA SER A 36 42.81 -0.59 -10.08
C SER A 36 42.43 -0.33 -11.55
N PRO A 37 41.16 -0.01 -11.88
CA PRO A 37 40.79 0.40 -13.23
C PRO A 37 41.31 1.81 -13.56
N GLN A 38 42.03 1.92 -14.68
CA GLN A 38 42.50 3.18 -15.27
C GLN A 38 41.33 4.07 -15.73
N ARG A 39 41.49 5.38 -15.49
CA ARG A 39 40.66 6.46 -16.07
C ARG A 39 40.84 6.48 -17.60
N ALA A 40 39.75 6.25 -18.34
CA ALA A 40 39.64 6.65 -19.73
C ALA A 40 39.10 8.09 -19.80
N VAL A 41 39.80 8.94 -20.56
CA VAL A 41 39.45 10.34 -20.82
C VAL A 41 38.67 10.41 -22.14
N GLY A 42 37.48 11.00 -22.06
CA GLY A 42 36.89 11.88 -23.08
C GLY A 42 36.30 11.27 -24.35
N GLN A 43 34.99 11.39 -24.50
CA GLN A 43 34.40 11.96 -25.72
C GLN A 43 33.07 12.62 -25.37
N GLY A 44 32.98 13.91 -25.70
CA GLY A 44 31.81 14.74 -25.44
C GLY A 44 30.69 14.39 -26.40
N ASP A 45 29.47 14.31 -25.87
CA ASP A 45 28.28 14.30 -26.68
C ASP A 45 27.33 15.41 -26.21
N THR A 46 26.96 16.25 -27.17
CA THR A 46 26.17 17.45 -26.95
C THR A 46 24.71 17.09 -27.13
N THR A 47 24.02 16.84 -26.02
CA THR A 47 22.56 16.70 -26.01
C THR A 47 21.93 17.65 -24.99
N ALA A 48 20.77 18.16 -25.39
CA ALA A 48 20.11 19.33 -24.84
C ALA A 48 19.85 19.25 -23.32
N ARG A 49 20.13 20.36 -22.65
CA ARG A 49 19.87 20.60 -21.23
C ARG A 49 18.36 20.47 -20.95
N SER A 50 17.96 19.38 -20.30
CA SER A 50 16.62 19.22 -19.72
C SER A 50 16.60 19.76 -18.29
N ALA A 51 15.71 20.72 -18.05
CA ALA A 51 15.49 21.37 -16.75
C ALA A 51 14.72 20.44 -15.80
N GLY A 52 15.40 19.46 -15.21
CA GLY A 52 14.81 18.57 -14.20
C GLY A 52 15.80 17.88 -13.26
N ASP A 53 17.10 18.09 -13.45
CA ASP A 53 18.10 17.42 -12.64
C ASP A 53 18.42 18.24 -11.37
N SER A 54 17.68 17.99 -10.29
CA SER A 54 18.10 18.40 -8.95
C SER A 54 18.86 17.28 -8.23
N SER A 55 19.17 16.16 -8.91
CA SER A 55 19.79 15.01 -8.28
C SER A 55 20.69 14.22 -9.24
N ARG A 56 21.73 14.87 -9.78
CA ARG A 56 22.98 14.18 -10.10
C ARG A 56 24.18 15.13 -10.07
N ALA A 57 25.30 14.57 -9.58
CA ALA A 57 26.61 15.18 -9.31
C ALA A 57 26.72 16.00 -8.00
N GLY A 58 27.06 15.31 -6.91
CA GLY A 58 28.15 15.71 -5.99
C GLY A 58 28.15 17.10 -5.34
N GLY A 59 27.05 17.86 -5.38
CA GLY A 59 26.93 19.19 -4.79
C GLY A 59 26.11 19.18 -3.50
N GLY A 60 26.46 20.09 -2.57
CA GLY A 60 25.65 20.35 -1.38
C GLY A 60 24.20 20.75 -1.71
N PRO A 61 23.32 20.86 -0.71
CA PRO A 61 21.92 21.23 -0.93
C PRO A 61 21.83 22.53 -1.75
N ALA A 62 21.08 22.52 -2.86
CA ALA A 62 20.82 23.73 -3.62
C ALA A 62 20.13 24.76 -2.71
N GLN A 63 20.52 26.03 -2.82
CA GLN A 63 19.88 27.09 -2.04
C GLN A 63 18.46 27.34 -2.59
N PRO A 64 17.44 27.41 -1.72
CA PRO A 64 16.07 27.70 -2.14
C PRO A 64 15.99 29.03 -2.88
N ARG A 65 15.18 29.05 -3.95
CA ARG A 65 14.91 30.22 -4.77
C ARG A 65 13.77 31.03 -4.17
N PRO A 66 13.59 32.30 -4.59
CA PRO A 66 12.40 33.07 -4.22
C PRO A 66 11.11 32.34 -4.64
N TYR A 67 10.11 32.31 -3.75
CA TYR A 67 8.87 31.53 -3.95
C TYR A 67 8.20 31.80 -5.30
N ASN A 68 8.04 33.08 -5.67
CA ASN A 68 7.41 33.51 -6.91
C ASN A 68 8.18 33.13 -8.20
N ARG A 69 9.42 32.65 -8.08
CA ARG A 69 10.21 32.10 -9.20
C ARG A 69 9.98 30.61 -9.39
N VAL A 70 9.43 29.92 -8.39
CA VAL A 70 9.11 28.49 -8.43
C VAL A 70 7.61 28.31 -8.66
N ILE A 71 6.81 28.92 -7.78
CA ILE A 71 5.35 28.97 -7.89
C ILE A 71 4.99 30.30 -8.55
N THR A 72 4.89 30.28 -9.88
CA THR A 72 4.57 31.47 -10.68
C THR A 72 3.10 31.84 -10.58
N ARG A 73 2.71 32.98 -11.15
CA ARG A 73 1.30 33.41 -11.18
C ARG A 73 0.41 32.50 -12.01
N ASP A 74 0.98 31.74 -12.94
CA ASP A 74 0.27 30.78 -13.79
C ASP A 74 0.07 29.41 -13.11
N ALA A 75 0.56 29.25 -11.87
CA ALA A 75 0.45 28.02 -11.12
C ALA A 75 -1.01 27.69 -10.79
N ARG A 76 -1.47 26.51 -11.23
CA ARG A 76 -2.76 25.97 -10.78
C ARG A 76 -2.57 25.36 -9.40
N THR A 77 -3.18 25.97 -8.39
CA THR A 77 -2.98 25.59 -6.99
C THR A 77 -4.24 25.00 -6.39
N ARG A 78 -4.11 23.84 -5.73
CA ARG A 78 -5.14 23.26 -4.86
C ARG A 78 -4.58 23.18 -3.45
N ARG A 79 -5.40 23.48 -2.44
CA ARG A 79 -4.98 23.53 -1.02
C ARG A 79 -5.76 22.51 -0.21
N GLY A 80 -5.05 21.77 0.63
CA GLY A 80 -5.59 20.76 1.54
C GLY A 80 -4.55 20.41 2.60
N MET A 81 -4.33 19.11 2.82
CA MET A 81 -3.27 18.58 3.68
C MET A 81 -1.92 19.18 3.27
N PHE A 82 -1.61 19.14 1.97
CA PHE A 82 -0.57 19.94 1.33
C PHE A 82 -1.23 20.95 0.40
N ALA A 83 -0.51 22.01 0.03
CA ALA A 83 -0.82 22.65 -1.24
C ALA A 83 -0.11 21.90 -2.36
N VAL A 84 -0.83 21.68 -3.47
CA VAL A 84 -0.27 21.13 -4.70
C VAL A 84 -0.32 22.21 -5.76
N HIS A 85 0.81 22.44 -6.43
CA HIS A 85 0.94 23.43 -7.47
C HIS A 85 1.34 22.77 -8.77
N ARG A 86 0.58 23.03 -9.82
CA ARG A 86 0.95 22.64 -11.16
C ARG A 86 1.44 23.85 -11.94
N VAL A 87 2.69 23.80 -12.36
CA VAL A 87 3.36 24.85 -13.13
C VAL A 87 3.88 24.22 -14.41
N ASN A 88 3.20 24.49 -15.53
CA ASN A 88 3.38 23.74 -16.79
C ASN A 88 3.18 22.23 -16.54
N ASP A 89 4.17 21.40 -16.91
CA ASP A 89 4.14 19.95 -16.72
C ASP A 89 4.66 19.49 -15.36
N LYS A 90 5.11 20.42 -14.50
CA LYS A 90 5.67 20.09 -13.19
C LYS A 90 4.62 20.11 -12.10
N LEU A 91 4.73 19.12 -11.21
CA LEU A 91 3.96 19.03 -9.98
C LEU A 91 4.85 19.35 -8.79
N TYR A 92 4.45 20.34 -8.02
CA TYR A 92 5.10 20.71 -6.77
C TYR A 92 4.19 20.42 -5.58
N PHE A 93 4.77 19.86 -4.52
CA PHE A 93 4.13 19.81 -3.21
C PHE A 93 4.70 20.93 -2.34
N GLU A 94 3.82 21.72 -1.74
CA GLU A 94 4.15 22.64 -0.65
C GLU A 94 3.71 21.99 0.67
N ILE A 95 4.68 21.40 1.36
CA ILE A 95 4.47 20.61 2.57
C ILE A 95 4.60 21.53 3.79
N PRO A 96 3.50 21.80 4.53
CA PRO A 96 3.57 22.64 5.71
C PRO A 96 4.30 21.91 6.84
N ARG A 97 4.98 22.66 7.72
CA ARG A 97 5.81 22.11 8.80
C ARG A 97 5.06 21.11 9.69
N LYS A 98 3.76 21.34 9.90
CA LYS A 98 2.89 20.48 10.72
C LYS A 98 2.68 19.07 10.15
N GLU A 99 2.97 18.83 8.87
CA GLU A 99 2.83 17.51 8.24
C GLU A 99 4.17 16.76 8.11
N LEU A 100 5.28 17.41 8.46
CA LEU A 100 6.59 16.76 8.51
C LEU A 100 6.66 15.79 9.69
N ASN A 101 7.38 14.69 9.52
CA ASN A 101 7.56 13.61 10.50
C ASN A 101 6.25 12.91 10.94
N LYS A 102 5.15 13.11 10.20
CA LYS A 102 3.90 12.37 10.39
C LYS A 102 3.85 11.18 9.43
N ASP A 103 3.33 10.06 9.92
CA ASP A 103 3.10 8.88 9.11
C ASP A 103 1.86 9.07 8.24
N MET A 104 2.01 8.74 6.97
CA MET A 104 0.97 8.78 5.96
C MET A 104 0.92 7.43 5.28
N LEU A 105 -0.20 7.11 4.63
CA LEU A 105 -0.33 5.92 3.82
C LEU A 105 -0.46 6.33 2.36
N LEU A 106 0.40 5.76 1.52
CA LEU A 106 0.26 5.79 0.07
C LEU A 106 -0.54 4.58 -0.36
N VAL A 107 -1.59 4.80 -1.15
CA VAL A 107 -2.35 3.75 -1.84
C VAL A 107 -2.31 4.07 -3.34
N GLY A 108 -1.78 3.14 -4.13
CA GLY A 108 -1.73 3.25 -5.59
C GLY A 108 -2.73 2.32 -6.25
N ARG A 109 -3.62 2.86 -7.09
CA ARG A 109 -4.65 2.11 -7.85
C ARG A 109 -4.67 2.52 -9.31
N PHE A 110 -5.10 1.61 -10.18
CA PHE A 110 -5.32 1.97 -11.59
C PHE A 110 -6.64 2.71 -11.74
N THR A 111 -6.65 3.97 -12.21
CA THR A 111 -7.89 4.58 -12.73
C THR A 111 -8.26 3.93 -14.06
N ARG A 112 -7.26 3.69 -14.92
CA ARG A 112 -7.39 2.93 -16.17
C ARG A 112 -6.21 1.99 -16.32
N ALA A 113 -6.49 0.70 -16.32
CA ALA A 113 -5.49 -0.32 -16.54
C ALA A 113 -5.23 -0.54 -18.03
N ALA A 114 -4.06 -1.11 -18.35
CA ALA A 114 -3.73 -1.50 -19.71
C ALA A 114 -4.67 -2.62 -20.15
N ALA A 115 -5.29 -2.46 -21.33
CA ALA A 115 -6.12 -3.52 -21.90
C ALA A 115 -5.25 -4.75 -22.20
N SER A 116 -5.68 -5.92 -21.75
CA SER A 116 -5.17 -7.20 -22.23
C SER A 116 -6.23 -7.87 -23.10
N ASN A 117 -5.81 -8.55 -24.16
CA ASN A 117 -6.72 -9.40 -24.93
C ASN A 117 -6.71 -10.81 -24.32
N PRO A 118 -7.76 -11.22 -23.60
CA PRO A 118 -7.82 -12.53 -22.96
C PRO A 118 -7.96 -13.69 -23.96
N ARG A 119 -8.12 -13.40 -25.26
CA ARG A 119 -8.25 -14.42 -26.33
C ARG A 119 -6.92 -14.76 -27.00
N LEU A 120 -5.82 -14.06 -26.69
CA LEU A 120 -4.51 -14.39 -27.24
C LEU A 120 -3.88 -15.56 -26.47
N PRO A 121 -3.03 -16.39 -27.09
CA PRO A 121 -2.26 -17.42 -26.39
C PRO A 121 -1.42 -16.81 -25.26
N GLY A 122 -1.59 -17.28 -24.02
CA GLY A 122 -0.98 -16.69 -22.82
C GLY A 122 -1.63 -15.38 -22.33
N GLY A 123 -2.69 -14.92 -22.99
CA GLY A 123 -3.49 -13.77 -22.60
C GLY A 123 -4.43 -14.10 -21.45
N GLY A 124 -4.18 -13.52 -20.28
CA GLY A 124 -5.15 -13.44 -19.19
C GLY A 124 -5.87 -12.09 -19.21
N PHE A 125 -6.90 -11.96 -18.38
CA PHE A 125 -7.34 -10.62 -17.99
C PHE A 125 -6.22 -9.93 -17.21
N GLY A 126 -5.91 -8.69 -17.59
CA GLY A 126 -4.95 -7.84 -16.89
C GLY A 126 -5.56 -7.25 -15.63
N SER A 127 -4.93 -6.19 -15.13
CA SER A 127 -5.51 -5.38 -14.06
C SER A 127 -6.76 -4.65 -14.55
N TYR A 128 -7.62 -4.26 -13.62
CA TYR A 128 -8.81 -3.44 -13.87
C TYR A 128 -8.68 -2.07 -13.21
N GLY A 129 -9.59 -1.15 -13.56
CA GLY A 129 -9.78 0.06 -12.77
C GLY A 129 -10.13 -0.29 -11.32
N GLY A 130 -9.51 0.36 -10.34
CA GLY A 130 -9.66 0.07 -8.91
C GLY A 130 -8.68 -0.97 -8.36
N ASP A 131 -7.94 -1.70 -9.21
CA ASP A 131 -6.94 -2.65 -8.72
C ASP A 131 -5.76 -1.91 -8.07
N GLN A 132 -5.40 -2.34 -6.87
CA GLN A 132 -4.29 -1.79 -6.10
C GLN A 132 -2.95 -2.37 -6.55
N PHE A 133 -1.98 -1.51 -6.83
CA PHE A 133 -0.60 -1.90 -7.22
C PHE A 133 0.47 -1.45 -6.21
N ALA A 134 0.11 -0.54 -5.29
CA ALA A 134 1.00 -0.05 -4.24
C ALA A 134 0.23 0.22 -2.94
N GLU A 135 0.86 -0.11 -1.81
CA GLU A 135 0.44 0.34 -0.48
C GLU A 135 1.69 0.47 0.39
N ARG A 136 2.00 1.67 0.87
CA ARG A 136 3.23 1.94 1.64
C ARG A 136 3.00 3.02 2.67
N THR A 137 3.49 2.81 3.89
CA THR A 137 3.61 3.90 4.85
C THR A 137 4.72 4.83 4.40
N LEU A 138 4.44 6.13 4.34
CA LEU A 138 5.37 7.18 3.97
C LEU A 138 5.56 8.17 5.10
N ARG A 139 6.75 8.75 5.18
CA ARG A 139 7.06 9.87 6.08
C ARG A 139 7.97 10.89 5.39
N TRP A 140 7.62 12.16 5.51
CA TRP A 140 8.40 13.28 4.99
C TRP A 140 9.27 13.87 6.10
N ASP A 141 10.58 13.70 6.01
CA ASP A 141 11.54 14.30 6.94
C ASP A 141 12.21 15.51 6.29
N ARG A 142 12.60 16.51 7.10
CA ARG A 142 13.38 17.65 6.63
C ARG A 142 14.78 17.63 7.21
N SER A 143 15.79 17.78 6.35
CA SER A 143 17.19 17.93 6.75
C SER A 143 17.82 19.09 5.96
N GLY A 144 17.98 20.23 6.63
CA GLY A 144 18.39 21.48 5.98
C GLY A 144 17.44 21.88 4.84
N ASN A 145 18.02 22.07 3.65
CA ASN A 145 17.29 22.39 2.42
C ASN A 145 16.90 21.13 1.61
N ARG A 146 16.70 20.00 2.29
CA ARG A 146 16.22 18.76 1.67
C ARG A 146 14.99 18.24 2.39
N ILE A 147 14.08 17.67 1.60
CA ILE A 147 13.01 16.80 2.07
C ILE A 147 13.38 15.37 1.69
N ILE A 148 13.29 14.46 2.66
CA ILE A 148 13.59 13.04 2.50
C ILE A 148 12.26 12.31 2.65
N LEU A 149 11.87 11.59 1.61
CA LEU A 149 10.73 10.68 1.66
C LEU A 149 11.22 9.31 2.11
N ARG A 150 10.64 8.79 3.17
CA ARG A 150 10.98 7.48 3.74
C ARG A 150 9.80 6.54 3.79
N SER A 151 10.08 5.24 3.95
CA SER A 151 9.09 4.18 4.15
C SER A 151 9.20 3.54 5.54
N PRO A 152 8.56 4.07 6.59
CA PRO A 152 8.52 3.40 7.90
C PRO A 152 7.84 2.02 7.82
N SER A 153 8.16 1.15 8.77
CA SER A 153 7.53 -0.14 8.95
C SER A 153 7.08 -0.32 10.39
N PHE A 154 5.92 -0.94 10.58
CA PHE A 154 5.35 -1.29 11.88
C PHE A 154 5.30 -2.80 12.11
N ALA A 155 6.04 -3.57 11.30
CA ALA A 155 6.09 -5.04 11.43
C ALA A 155 6.85 -5.49 12.69
N ILE A 156 7.75 -4.67 13.22
CA ILE A 156 8.53 -4.95 14.44
C ILE A 156 8.27 -3.81 15.42
N VAL A 157 7.79 -4.14 16.62
CA VAL A 157 7.32 -3.16 17.59
C VAL A 157 7.82 -3.47 19.00
N ALA A 158 7.74 -2.45 19.85
CA ALA A 158 7.85 -2.55 21.31
C ALA A 158 7.14 -1.34 21.92
N ASP A 159 6.69 -1.46 23.17
CA ASP A 159 6.16 -0.33 23.93
C ASP A 159 7.22 0.77 24.06
N SER A 160 6.87 2.01 23.72
CA SER A 160 7.76 3.18 23.77
C SER A 160 8.37 3.48 25.16
N THR A 161 7.72 2.99 26.22
CA THR A 161 8.19 3.11 27.61
C THR A 161 9.22 2.04 27.97
N SER A 162 9.35 0.97 27.18
CA SER A 162 10.31 -0.11 27.42
C SER A 162 11.71 0.22 26.91
N PRO A 163 12.79 -0.09 27.65
CA PRO A 163 14.17 0.13 27.18
C PRO A 163 14.49 -0.54 25.83
N VAL A 164 13.86 -1.68 25.52
CA VAL A 164 14.03 -2.44 24.26
C VAL A 164 13.54 -1.65 23.04
N TYR A 165 12.63 -0.68 23.23
CA TYR A 165 12.15 0.21 22.17
C TYR A 165 13.31 0.91 21.46
N ARG A 166 14.38 1.27 22.18
CA ARG A 166 15.57 1.88 21.57
C ARG A 166 16.26 0.95 20.58
N ALA A 167 16.35 -0.34 20.89
CA ALA A 167 16.92 -1.33 20.00
C ALA A 167 16.02 -1.56 18.77
N VAL A 168 14.70 -1.61 18.97
CA VAL A 168 13.71 -1.67 17.88
C VAL A 168 13.85 -0.45 16.95
N GLN A 169 13.88 0.77 17.49
CA GLN A 169 14.05 1.98 16.69
C GLN A 169 15.39 2.02 15.95
N ALA A 170 16.48 1.58 16.59
CA ALA A 170 17.79 1.49 15.95
C ALA A 170 17.83 0.45 14.81
N SER A 171 17.00 -0.60 14.91
CA SER A 171 16.92 -1.69 13.91
C SER A 171 15.89 -1.40 12.81
N ASN A 172 14.95 -0.49 13.05
CA ASN A 172 13.90 -0.07 12.12
C ASN A 172 14.18 1.31 11.50
N TYR A 173 15.40 1.55 11.03
CA TYR A 173 15.71 2.81 10.33
C TYR A 173 14.98 2.85 8.97
N PRO A 174 14.03 3.78 8.75
CA PRO A 174 13.19 3.74 7.56
C PRO A 174 13.99 3.98 6.27
N PRO A 175 13.87 3.10 5.26
CA PRO A 175 14.51 3.29 3.95
C PRO A 175 14.14 4.62 3.31
N VAL A 176 15.10 5.22 2.60
CA VAL A 176 14.88 6.44 1.82
C VAL A 176 14.36 6.05 0.43
N ILE A 177 13.16 6.49 0.10
CA ILE A 177 12.57 6.33 -1.24
C ILE A 177 13.12 7.39 -2.19
N ALA A 178 13.14 8.65 -1.72
CA ALA A 178 13.55 9.77 -2.54
C ALA A 178 14.05 10.94 -1.69
N VAL A 179 14.94 11.75 -2.27
CA VAL A 179 15.40 13.01 -1.68
C VAL A 179 15.11 14.16 -2.65
N PHE A 180 14.50 15.21 -2.13
CA PHE A 180 14.12 16.39 -2.89
C PHE A 180 14.86 17.60 -2.34
N ASN A 181 15.37 18.46 -3.23
CA ASN A 181 15.81 19.78 -2.79
C ASN A 181 14.59 20.64 -2.52
N VAL A 182 14.69 21.50 -1.50
CA VAL A 182 13.67 22.54 -1.29
C VAL A 182 13.90 23.62 -2.33
N GLU A 183 12.98 23.70 -3.29
CA GLU A 183 13.04 24.64 -4.40
C GLU A 183 12.73 26.07 -3.94
N ALA A 184 11.83 26.21 -2.96
CA ALA A 184 11.49 27.46 -2.30
C ALA A 184 10.85 27.18 -0.92
N TYR A 185 10.79 28.21 -0.07
CA TYR A 185 9.95 28.20 1.12
C TYR A 185 8.70 29.04 0.92
N GLY A 186 7.54 28.46 1.22
CA GLY A 186 6.27 29.16 1.35
C GLY A 186 6.09 29.77 2.76
N PRO A 187 4.89 30.30 3.06
CA PRO A 187 4.51 30.72 4.40
C PRO A 187 4.80 29.65 5.46
N ASP A 188 5.09 30.08 6.69
CA ASP A 188 5.40 29.19 7.82
C ASP A 188 6.53 28.16 7.57
N SER A 189 7.48 28.52 6.69
CA SER A 189 8.58 27.65 6.28
C SER A 189 8.13 26.35 5.62
N ALA A 190 6.96 26.34 4.97
CA ALA A 190 6.48 25.22 4.16
C ALA A 190 7.47 24.93 3.02
N ALA A 191 7.86 23.67 2.86
CA ALA A 191 8.86 23.29 1.86
C ALA A 191 8.17 23.03 0.51
N VAL A 192 8.58 23.76 -0.52
CA VAL A 192 8.14 23.53 -1.91
C VAL A 192 9.14 22.59 -2.58
N ILE A 193 8.67 21.43 -3.05
CA ILE A 193 9.51 20.40 -3.70
C ILE A 193 8.91 19.97 -5.03
N ASP A 194 9.75 19.73 -6.05
CA ASP A 194 9.33 19.16 -7.35
C ASP A 194 9.19 17.64 -7.20
N VAL A 195 7.94 17.15 -7.21
CA VAL A 195 7.63 15.72 -7.06
C VAL A 195 7.33 15.04 -8.39
N THR A 196 7.47 15.73 -9.53
CA THR A 196 7.10 15.20 -10.85
C THR A 196 7.73 13.83 -11.11
N ARG A 197 9.03 13.69 -10.86
CA ARG A 197 9.76 12.43 -11.06
C ARG A 197 9.27 11.28 -10.20
N LEU A 198 8.62 11.57 -9.07
CA LEU A 198 8.08 10.56 -8.16
C LEU A 198 7.05 9.67 -8.88
N TYR A 199 6.31 10.27 -9.81
CA TYR A 199 5.20 9.63 -10.51
C TYR A 199 5.50 9.29 -11.98
N THR A 200 6.59 9.81 -12.55
CA THR A 200 6.92 9.64 -13.98
C THR A 200 8.20 8.85 -14.26
N THR A 201 8.90 8.38 -13.21
CA THR A 201 10.16 7.62 -13.33
C THR A 201 10.13 6.33 -12.51
N ASN A 202 11.16 5.48 -12.68
CA ASN A 202 11.30 4.18 -12.03
C ASN A 202 11.62 4.27 -10.53
N ILE A 203 10.67 4.77 -9.74
CA ILE A 203 10.70 4.63 -8.28
C ILE A 203 9.78 3.47 -7.93
N THR A 204 10.36 2.37 -7.48
CA THR A 204 9.68 1.07 -7.29
C THR A 204 8.39 1.17 -6.49
N GLU A 205 8.39 1.97 -5.41
CA GLU A 205 7.25 2.16 -4.51
C GLU A 205 6.09 2.91 -5.17
N PHE A 206 6.36 3.70 -6.22
CA PHE A 206 5.38 4.48 -6.96
C PHE A 206 5.09 3.91 -8.34
N SER A 207 5.86 2.94 -8.85
CA SER A 207 5.67 2.42 -10.20
C SER A 207 4.42 1.54 -10.32
N ALA A 208 3.47 1.93 -11.17
CA ALA A 208 2.28 1.16 -11.51
C ALA A 208 2.60 0.02 -12.49
N ILE A 209 3.64 0.21 -13.32
CA ILE A 209 4.17 -0.83 -14.20
C ILE A 209 5.45 -1.40 -13.58
N ARG A 210 5.51 -2.72 -13.36
CA ARG A 210 6.75 -3.39 -12.92
C ARG A 210 7.65 -3.59 -14.14
N GLY A 211 8.69 -2.77 -14.26
CA GLY A 211 9.61 -2.81 -15.39
C GLY A 211 10.30 -1.47 -15.59
N ASN A 212 10.64 -1.15 -16.83
CA ASN A 212 11.26 0.13 -17.16
C ASN A 212 10.20 1.11 -17.68
N LEU A 213 9.92 2.13 -16.87
CA LEU A 213 9.16 3.29 -17.29
C LEU A 213 9.94 4.15 -18.29
N ASP A 214 9.20 4.60 -19.29
CA ASP A 214 9.61 5.59 -20.27
C ASP A 214 9.17 6.97 -19.78
N GLN A 215 10.14 7.73 -19.27
CA GLN A 215 9.89 9.06 -18.71
C GLN A 215 9.33 10.04 -19.75
N ASN A 216 9.67 9.90 -21.04
CA ASN A 216 9.21 10.81 -22.08
C ASN A 216 7.76 10.54 -22.50
N ARG A 217 7.23 9.36 -22.16
CA ARG A 217 5.82 8.97 -22.38
C ARG A 217 5.04 8.86 -21.08
N SER A 218 5.58 9.41 -19.98
CA SER A 218 4.95 9.42 -18.67
C SER A 218 4.81 10.85 -18.16
N PHE A 219 3.61 11.23 -17.73
CA PHE A 219 3.30 12.63 -17.38
C PHE A 219 2.18 12.70 -16.35
N ILE A 220 2.17 13.79 -15.57
CA ILE A 220 1.12 14.06 -14.58
C ILE A 220 -0.17 14.43 -15.32
N GLU A 221 -1.29 13.88 -14.90
CA GLU A 221 -2.62 14.11 -15.48
C GLU A 221 -3.42 15.07 -14.60
N ASN A 222 -3.45 14.81 -13.30
CA ASN A 222 -4.15 15.64 -12.33
C ASN A 222 -3.50 15.60 -10.95
N ALA A 223 -3.76 16.61 -10.13
CA ALA A 223 -3.40 16.62 -8.72
C ALA A 223 -4.41 17.42 -7.91
N LEU A 224 -4.96 16.80 -6.88
CA LEU A 224 -5.96 17.35 -5.99
C LEU A 224 -5.44 17.33 -4.55
N ALA A 225 -5.92 18.29 -3.75
CA ALA A 225 -5.60 18.35 -2.33
C ALA A 225 -6.90 18.55 -1.55
N PHE A 226 -7.06 17.72 -0.52
CA PHE A 226 -8.18 17.72 0.41
C PHE A 226 -7.65 17.79 1.85
N PRO A 227 -8.47 18.07 2.88
CA PRO A 227 -7.99 18.28 4.24
C PRO A 227 -7.10 17.16 4.83
N ASP A 228 -7.37 15.91 4.45
CA ASP A 228 -6.74 14.71 5.03
C ASP A 228 -5.95 13.86 4.02
N ASN A 229 -5.94 14.24 2.74
CA ASN A 229 -5.28 13.49 1.67
C ASN A 229 -4.90 14.36 0.47
N VAL A 230 -3.92 13.88 -0.28
CA VAL A 230 -3.51 14.42 -1.58
C VAL A 230 -3.64 13.31 -2.60
N GLU A 231 -4.33 13.61 -3.71
CA GLU A 231 -4.55 12.68 -4.81
C GLU A 231 -3.73 13.12 -6.01
N VAL A 232 -2.98 12.20 -6.60
CA VAL A 232 -2.22 12.45 -7.84
C VAL A 232 -2.60 11.42 -8.87
N GLU A 233 -2.87 11.87 -10.08
CA GLU A 233 -3.02 11.00 -11.25
C GLU A 233 -1.90 11.25 -12.24
N ALA A 234 -1.32 10.18 -12.78
CA ALA A 234 -0.31 10.26 -13.82
C ALA A 234 -0.45 9.08 -14.78
N THR A 235 -0.22 9.39 -16.06
CA THR A 235 -0.02 8.36 -17.07
C THR A 235 1.41 7.83 -16.94
N GLN A 236 1.56 6.52 -16.72
CA GLN A 236 2.83 5.83 -16.77
C GLN A 236 2.87 4.92 -17.98
N THR A 237 3.91 5.08 -18.80
CA THR A 237 4.18 4.22 -19.96
C THR A 237 5.51 3.51 -19.76
N GLY A 238 5.58 2.21 -20.03
CA GLY A 238 6.81 1.45 -19.86
C GLY A 238 6.76 0.06 -20.45
N THR A 239 7.90 -0.62 -20.48
CA THR A 239 7.97 -2.04 -20.83
C THR A 239 7.92 -2.88 -19.56
N PRO A 240 6.89 -3.71 -19.37
CA PRO A 240 6.81 -4.57 -18.20
C PRO A 240 7.91 -5.65 -18.26
N THR A 241 8.45 -6.02 -17.11
CA THR A 241 9.33 -7.18 -17.01
C THR A 241 8.48 -8.45 -17.17
N PRO A 242 8.85 -9.38 -18.06
CA PRO A 242 8.15 -10.66 -18.19
C PRO A 242 8.10 -11.38 -16.84
N THR A 243 6.91 -11.67 -16.34
CA THR A 243 6.75 -12.47 -15.13
C THR A 243 6.82 -13.94 -15.51
N PRO A 244 7.67 -14.78 -14.87
CA PRO A 244 7.60 -16.22 -15.07
C PRO A 244 6.21 -16.70 -14.67
N GLY A 245 5.48 -17.31 -15.60
CA GLY A 245 4.13 -17.80 -15.33
C GLY A 245 4.12 -18.78 -14.15
N VAL A 246 3.10 -18.68 -13.29
CA VAL A 246 2.81 -19.69 -12.26
C VAL A 246 2.25 -20.92 -12.99
N GLY A 247 3.16 -21.77 -13.43
CA GLY A 247 2.87 -22.95 -14.24
C GLY A 247 4.17 -23.51 -14.77
N GLY A 248 4.81 -24.35 -13.96
CA GLY A 248 6.06 -25.02 -14.31
C GLY A 248 5.93 -25.77 -15.63
N GLY A 249 6.55 -25.23 -16.67
CA GLY A 249 6.74 -25.85 -17.96
C GLY A 249 8.06 -25.35 -18.53
N ALA A 250 9.11 -26.13 -18.34
CA ALA A 250 10.36 -25.95 -19.06
C ALA A 250 10.08 -26.11 -20.56
N GLY A 251 10.04 -24.99 -21.27
CA GLY A 251 9.73 -24.91 -22.69
C GLY A 251 9.90 -23.47 -23.16
N GLY A 252 11.14 -22.98 -23.08
CA GLY A 252 11.50 -21.62 -23.48
C GLY A 252 11.20 -21.39 -24.96
N GLN A 253 10.06 -20.76 -25.23
CA GLN A 253 9.89 -20.00 -26.44
C GLN A 253 10.49 -18.62 -26.14
N ALA A 254 11.58 -18.28 -26.82
CA ALA A 254 12.21 -16.97 -26.74
C ALA A 254 11.16 -15.90 -27.07
N GLY A 255 10.62 -15.27 -26.02
CA GLY A 255 9.56 -14.29 -26.13
C GLY A 255 10.06 -13.08 -26.91
N GLY A 256 9.34 -12.71 -27.97
CA GLY A 256 9.58 -11.46 -28.70
C GLY A 256 9.53 -10.25 -27.77
N ALA A 257 9.96 -9.09 -28.30
CA ALA A 257 9.97 -7.84 -27.55
C ALA A 257 8.60 -7.59 -26.88
N THR A 258 8.60 -7.43 -25.56
CA THR A 258 7.38 -7.10 -24.82
C THR A 258 6.98 -5.66 -25.18
N PRO A 259 5.78 -5.43 -25.76
CA PRO A 259 5.37 -4.10 -26.15
C PRO A 259 5.22 -3.19 -24.93
N ALA A 260 5.41 -1.89 -25.14
CA ALA A 260 5.15 -0.91 -24.10
C ALA A 260 3.65 -0.90 -23.75
N GLN A 261 3.37 -0.71 -22.46
CA GLN A 261 2.02 -0.55 -21.92
C GLN A 261 1.90 0.85 -21.31
N SER A 262 0.69 1.40 -21.34
CA SER A 262 0.35 2.65 -20.68
C SER A 262 -0.80 2.41 -19.71
N VAL A 263 -0.70 2.98 -18.51
CA VAL A 263 -1.73 2.95 -17.48
C VAL A 263 -1.98 4.36 -16.96
N LEU A 264 -3.23 4.67 -16.62
CA LEU A 264 -3.55 5.83 -15.80
C LEU A 264 -3.57 5.36 -14.35
N ALA A 265 -2.57 5.80 -13.59
CA ALA A 265 -2.39 5.44 -12.20
C ALA A 265 -2.79 6.59 -11.28
N HIS A 266 -3.36 6.23 -10.14
CA HIS A 266 -3.85 7.12 -9.11
C HIS A 266 -3.15 6.80 -7.79
N TRP A 267 -2.64 7.82 -7.11
CA TRP A 267 -2.03 7.69 -5.80
C TRP A 267 -2.76 8.56 -4.80
N SER A 268 -3.33 7.91 -3.79
CA SER A 268 -3.86 8.55 -2.59
C SER A 268 -2.81 8.56 -1.50
N LEU A 269 -2.36 9.75 -1.14
CA LEU A 269 -1.52 9.97 0.03
C LEU A 269 -2.40 10.49 1.16
N VAL A 270 -2.72 9.62 2.13
CA VAL A 270 -3.64 9.92 3.22
C VAL A 270 -2.92 10.05 4.56
N ARG A 271 -3.34 11.03 5.36
CA ARG A 271 -2.88 11.16 6.75
C ARG A 271 -3.39 9.96 7.56
N LEU A 272 -2.50 9.26 8.24
CA LEU A 272 -2.95 8.26 9.22
C LEU A 272 -3.57 8.95 10.44
N PRO A 273 -4.56 8.32 11.11
CA PRO A 273 -5.20 8.91 12.29
C PRO A 273 -4.18 9.31 13.36
N GLU A 274 -4.25 10.55 13.86
CA GLU A 274 -3.34 11.02 14.93
C GLU A 274 -3.55 10.24 16.23
N ASN A 275 -4.82 9.95 16.55
CA ASN A 275 -5.21 9.09 17.65
C ASN A 275 -5.50 7.69 17.11
N PRO A 276 -4.57 6.72 17.24
CA PRO A 276 -4.75 5.39 16.68
C PRO A 276 -5.93 4.68 17.34
N MET A 277 -6.72 3.93 16.56
CA MET A 277 -7.78 3.09 17.11
C MET A 277 -7.18 2.02 18.04
N MET A 278 -7.86 1.69 19.14
CA MET A 278 -7.44 0.55 19.97
C MET A 278 -7.44 -0.75 19.13
N PRO A 279 -6.26 -1.39 18.95
CA PRO A 279 -6.15 -2.63 18.20
C PRO A 279 -6.91 -3.76 18.93
N ARG A 280 -7.47 -4.71 18.17
CA ARG A 280 -8.14 -5.89 18.74
C ARG A 280 -7.40 -7.15 18.32
N ARG A 281 -7.04 -7.98 19.30
CA ARG A 281 -6.35 -9.27 19.06
C ARG A 281 -7.18 -10.15 18.13
N PHE A 282 -6.49 -10.81 17.21
CA PHE A 282 -7.06 -11.86 16.39
C PHE A 282 -7.41 -13.09 17.24
N ASP A 283 -8.54 -13.72 16.93
CA ASP A 283 -8.99 -14.98 17.50
C ASP A 283 -9.34 -15.91 16.34
N GLU A 284 -8.66 -17.06 16.25
CA GLU A 284 -8.77 -17.99 15.13
C GLU A 284 -10.18 -18.57 14.94
N ARG A 285 -11.02 -18.52 15.98
CA ARG A 285 -12.41 -19.01 15.92
C ARG A 285 -13.32 -18.08 15.12
N VAL A 286 -12.88 -16.85 14.84
CA VAL A 286 -13.66 -15.84 14.13
C VAL A 286 -12.90 -15.38 12.89
N GLY A 287 -13.48 -15.60 11.71
CA GLY A 287 -12.84 -15.28 10.43
C GLY A 287 -12.70 -13.78 10.17
N TYR A 288 -11.62 -13.17 10.68
CA TYR A 288 -11.21 -11.80 10.38
C TYR A 288 -9.90 -11.79 9.59
N PHE A 289 -9.75 -10.82 8.69
CA PHE A 289 -8.43 -10.45 8.19
C PHE A 289 -7.62 -9.78 9.30
N SER A 290 -6.30 -9.97 9.31
CA SER A 290 -5.43 -9.43 10.35
C SER A 290 -4.16 -8.81 9.80
N ILE A 291 -3.62 -7.86 10.57
CA ILE A 291 -2.22 -7.43 10.46
C ILE A 291 -1.37 -8.20 11.48
N ASN A 292 -0.10 -8.42 11.16
CA ASN A 292 0.83 -9.15 12.02
C ASN A 292 2.01 -8.25 12.41
N GLN A 293 2.43 -8.37 13.66
CA GLN A 293 3.56 -7.65 14.23
C GLN A 293 4.39 -8.60 15.10
N VAL A 294 5.70 -8.39 15.13
CA VAL A 294 6.62 -9.04 16.05
C VAL A 294 6.89 -8.08 17.20
N ASP A 295 6.44 -8.42 18.40
CA ASP A 295 6.50 -7.57 19.59
C ASP A 295 7.64 -7.99 20.52
N PHE A 296 8.61 -7.09 20.71
CA PHE A 296 9.75 -7.27 21.61
C PHE A 296 9.53 -6.63 22.99
N GLY A 297 8.43 -5.88 23.18
CA GLY A 297 8.12 -5.17 24.41
C GLY A 297 7.47 -6.03 25.50
N THR A 298 7.28 -7.32 25.25
CA THR A 298 6.58 -8.23 26.18
C THR A 298 7.50 -8.75 27.27
N SER A 299 6.92 -9.29 28.35
CA SER A 299 7.66 -9.98 29.42
C SER A 299 8.06 -11.42 29.07
N GLU A 300 7.74 -11.89 27.86
CA GLU A 300 8.10 -13.23 27.40
C GLU A 300 9.62 -13.32 27.19
N GLN A 301 10.23 -14.49 27.42
CA GLN A 301 11.66 -14.73 27.16
C GLN A 301 11.96 -14.91 25.65
N ARG A 302 11.19 -14.24 24.79
CA ARG A 302 11.25 -14.27 23.33
C ARG A 302 10.45 -13.10 22.76
N SER A 303 10.62 -12.82 21.47
CA SER A 303 9.66 -11.99 20.74
C SER A 303 8.30 -12.68 20.65
N ALA A 304 7.22 -11.91 20.73
CA ALA A 304 5.86 -12.41 20.62
C ALA A 304 5.27 -12.07 19.24
N ASP A 305 4.81 -13.07 18.51
CA ASP A 305 4.03 -12.85 17.30
C ASP A 305 2.61 -12.43 17.68
N ARG A 306 2.20 -11.27 17.16
CA ARG A 306 1.00 -10.56 17.56
C ARG A 306 0.16 -10.26 16.32
N SER A 307 -1.02 -10.87 16.24
CA SER A 307 -1.99 -10.59 15.18
C SER A 307 -3.14 -9.73 15.70
N TYR A 308 -3.54 -8.72 14.92
CA TYR A 308 -4.67 -7.85 15.22
C TYR A 308 -5.65 -7.84 14.06
N ILE A 309 -6.95 -7.93 14.35
CA ILE A 309 -7.98 -7.90 13.32
C ILE A 309 -8.03 -6.54 12.64
N THR A 310 -8.37 -6.56 11.37
CA THR A 310 -8.75 -5.36 10.63
C THR A 310 -10.24 -5.09 10.83
N ARG A 311 -10.60 -3.84 11.16
CA ARG A 311 -12.00 -3.44 11.38
C ARG A 311 -12.22 -1.95 11.18
N TYR A 312 -13.43 -1.54 10.84
CA TYR A 312 -13.82 -0.14 10.88
C TYR A 312 -13.84 0.41 12.31
N ARG A 313 -13.45 1.67 12.47
CA ARG A 313 -13.66 2.44 13.71
C ARG A 313 -15.13 2.87 13.77
N LEU A 314 -15.87 2.31 14.73
CA LEU A 314 -17.24 2.68 15.03
C LEU A 314 -17.35 3.10 16.50
N GLU A 315 -17.76 4.35 16.70
CA GLU A 315 -17.94 4.98 18.01
C GLU A 315 -19.35 5.56 18.04
N LYS A 316 -20.10 5.32 19.11
CA LYS A 316 -21.46 5.84 19.24
C LYS A 316 -21.42 7.35 19.46
N LYS A 317 -22.30 8.10 18.79
CA LYS A 317 -22.53 9.52 19.10
C LYS A 317 -22.98 9.71 20.56
N ASP A 318 -23.87 8.84 21.04
CA ASP A 318 -24.22 8.72 22.46
C ASP A 318 -23.68 7.39 23.01
N PRO A 319 -22.57 7.40 23.77
CA PRO A 319 -21.98 6.19 24.35
C PRO A 319 -22.90 5.44 25.32
N ASN A 320 -23.88 6.12 25.93
CA ASN A 320 -24.76 5.55 26.95
C ASN A 320 -26.05 4.98 26.37
N ALA A 321 -26.41 5.34 25.13
CA ALA A 321 -27.59 4.79 24.48
C ALA A 321 -27.38 3.33 24.07
N ALA A 322 -28.40 2.49 24.28
CA ALA A 322 -28.40 1.10 23.80
C ALA A 322 -28.20 1.05 22.27
N LEU A 323 -28.88 1.95 21.55
CA LEU A 323 -28.80 2.11 20.11
C LEU A 323 -28.48 3.58 19.77
N SER A 324 -27.35 3.83 19.10
CA SER A 324 -26.91 5.17 18.69
C SER A 324 -26.45 5.16 17.24
N GLU A 325 -26.54 6.30 16.56
CA GLU A 325 -25.80 6.47 15.31
C GLU A 325 -24.29 6.48 15.59
N PRO A 326 -23.44 6.03 14.65
CA PRO A 326 -22.01 6.20 14.78
C PRO A 326 -21.61 7.66 14.56
N VAL A 327 -20.50 8.08 15.15
CA VAL A 327 -19.86 9.38 14.88
C VAL A 327 -19.53 9.51 13.39
N LYS A 328 -19.00 8.43 12.78
CA LYS A 328 -18.73 8.33 11.35
C LYS A 328 -19.44 7.10 10.77
N PRO A 329 -20.51 7.27 9.97
CA PRO A 329 -21.16 6.15 9.29
C PRO A 329 -20.28 5.60 8.17
N LEU A 330 -20.49 4.34 7.83
CA LEU A 330 -19.83 3.63 6.73
C LEU A 330 -20.60 3.88 5.44
N ILE A 331 -20.09 4.79 4.61
CA ILE A 331 -20.71 5.10 3.33
C ILE A 331 -20.09 4.23 2.24
N TYR A 332 -20.92 3.42 1.60
CA TYR A 332 -20.58 2.63 0.43
C TYR A 332 -21.25 3.22 -0.81
N TYR A 333 -20.43 3.61 -1.78
CA TYR A 333 -20.90 4.09 -3.08
C TYR A 333 -21.08 2.92 -4.05
N VAL A 334 -22.19 2.92 -4.78
CA VAL A 334 -22.39 2.00 -5.90
C VAL A 334 -21.71 2.58 -7.13
N ASP A 335 -20.79 1.82 -7.74
CA ASP A 335 -20.09 2.26 -8.96
C ASP A 335 -21.11 2.60 -10.06
N PRO A 336 -21.01 3.78 -10.71
CA PRO A 336 -21.89 4.18 -11.80
C PRO A 336 -21.90 3.19 -12.96
N ALA A 337 -20.80 2.45 -13.17
CA ALA A 337 -20.67 1.42 -14.19
C ALA A 337 -21.42 0.11 -13.87
N THR A 338 -21.99 -0.02 -12.67
CA THR A 338 -22.88 -1.14 -12.32
C THR A 338 -24.09 -1.14 -13.26
N PRO A 339 -24.48 -2.26 -13.90
CA PRO A 339 -25.67 -2.28 -14.76
C PRO A 339 -26.93 -1.85 -14.01
N GLU A 340 -27.78 -1.03 -14.65
CA GLU A 340 -28.94 -0.38 -14.01
C GLU A 340 -29.88 -1.37 -13.32
N GLN A 341 -30.11 -2.55 -13.93
CA GLN A 341 -30.95 -3.58 -13.35
C GLN A 341 -30.40 -4.16 -12.03
N TRP A 342 -29.10 -4.03 -11.78
CA TRP A 342 -28.44 -4.57 -10.59
C TRP A 342 -28.22 -3.53 -9.49
N LYS A 343 -28.19 -2.22 -9.81
CA LYS A 343 -27.97 -1.15 -8.81
C LYS A 343 -28.90 -1.23 -7.59
N PRO A 344 -30.23 -1.45 -7.73
CA PRO A 344 -31.12 -1.55 -6.56
C PRO A 344 -30.74 -2.71 -5.63
N TRP A 345 -30.30 -3.84 -6.21
CA TRP A 345 -29.92 -5.03 -5.45
C TRP A 345 -28.57 -4.87 -4.76
N VAL A 346 -27.61 -4.18 -5.38
CA VAL A 346 -26.34 -3.84 -4.74
C VAL A 346 -26.57 -2.93 -3.54
N ARG A 347 -27.46 -1.91 -3.65
CA ARG A 347 -27.82 -1.07 -2.49
C ARG A 347 -28.48 -1.88 -1.38
N LYS A 348 -29.41 -2.76 -1.74
CA LYS A 348 -30.07 -3.62 -0.76
C LYS A 348 -29.05 -4.50 -0.04
N ALA A 349 -28.11 -5.11 -0.76
CA ALA A 349 -27.05 -5.93 -0.17
C ALA A 349 -26.14 -5.15 0.79
N ILE A 350 -25.84 -3.87 0.50
CA ILE A 350 -25.14 -2.99 1.45
C ILE A 350 -25.97 -2.81 2.73
N LEU A 351 -27.26 -2.52 2.58
CA LEU A 351 -28.16 -2.22 3.70
C LEU A 351 -28.61 -3.47 4.48
N ASP A 352 -28.48 -4.67 3.91
CA ASP A 352 -28.77 -5.96 4.58
C ASP A 352 -27.84 -6.21 5.78
N TRP A 353 -26.75 -5.45 5.92
CA TRP A 353 -25.89 -5.46 7.11
C TRP A 353 -26.43 -4.62 8.28
N GLN A 354 -27.43 -3.76 8.06
CA GLN A 354 -27.98 -2.89 9.10
C GLN A 354 -28.45 -3.66 10.34
N PRO A 355 -29.18 -4.79 10.26
CA PRO A 355 -29.58 -5.54 11.45
C PRO A 355 -28.40 -6.03 12.30
N ALA A 356 -27.27 -6.40 11.67
CA ALA A 356 -26.07 -6.79 12.39
C ALA A 356 -25.43 -5.61 13.13
N PHE A 357 -25.44 -4.42 12.53
CA PHE A 357 -24.99 -3.20 13.19
C PHE A 357 -25.94 -2.77 14.32
N GLU A 358 -27.25 -2.92 14.14
CA GLU A 358 -28.26 -2.61 15.17
C GLU A 358 -28.09 -3.54 16.37
N ALA A 359 -27.86 -4.84 16.14
CA ALA A 359 -27.51 -5.80 17.20
C ALA A 359 -26.19 -5.45 17.91
N ALA A 360 -25.25 -4.81 17.22
CA ALA A 360 -24.03 -4.25 17.80
C ALA A 360 -24.25 -2.87 18.48
N GLY A 361 -25.48 -2.37 18.53
CA GLY A 361 -25.85 -1.10 19.15
C GLY A 361 -25.74 0.13 18.25
N PHE A 362 -25.61 -0.05 16.93
CA PHE A 362 -25.52 1.04 15.96
C PHE A 362 -26.71 1.07 15.00
N LYS A 363 -27.46 2.18 14.97
CA LYS A 363 -28.44 2.44 13.90
C LYS A 363 -27.80 3.29 12.81
N ASN A 364 -28.27 3.14 11.56
CA ASN A 364 -27.74 3.90 10.41
C ASN A 364 -26.22 3.82 10.28
N ALA A 365 -25.65 2.64 10.57
CA ALA A 365 -24.21 2.45 10.63
C ALA A 365 -23.59 2.32 9.25
N ILE A 366 -24.31 1.68 8.31
CA ILE A 366 -23.89 1.48 6.93
C ILE A 366 -24.92 2.08 5.98
N ILE A 367 -24.46 2.82 4.99
CA ILE A 367 -25.28 3.62 4.08
C ILE A 367 -24.87 3.33 2.64
N ALA A 368 -25.85 3.07 1.78
CA ALA A 368 -25.65 2.93 0.35
C ALA A 368 -25.92 4.28 -0.36
N MET A 369 -24.96 4.79 -1.12
CA MET A 369 -25.07 6.07 -1.83
C MET A 369 -24.70 5.94 -3.32
N ASP A 370 -25.18 6.91 -4.12
CA ASP A 370 -24.58 7.17 -5.43
C ASP A 370 -23.41 8.13 -5.29
N PRO A 371 -22.40 8.01 -6.17
CA PRO A 371 -21.44 9.07 -6.34
C PRO A 371 -22.12 10.40 -6.67
N PRO A 372 -21.56 11.54 -6.22
CA PRO A 372 -22.09 12.86 -6.55
C PRO A 372 -22.09 13.06 -8.07
N ALA A 373 -23.24 13.48 -8.62
CA ALA A 373 -23.40 13.65 -10.07
C ALA A 373 -22.63 14.86 -10.65
N ASN A 374 -22.26 15.82 -9.80
CA ASN A 374 -21.76 17.14 -10.18
C ASN A 374 -20.49 17.54 -9.41
N ASP A 375 -19.70 16.58 -8.95
CA ASP A 375 -18.39 16.82 -8.34
C ASP A 375 -17.28 16.32 -9.26
N PRO A 376 -16.59 17.21 -10.01
CA PRO A 376 -15.50 16.81 -10.89
C PRO A 376 -14.23 16.34 -10.15
N ASP A 377 -14.14 16.59 -8.84
CA ASP A 377 -13.03 16.17 -8.00
C ASP A 377 -13.30 14.83 -7.30
N TRP A 378 -14.52 14.30 -7.41
CA TRP A 378 -14.84 12.98 -6.88
C TRP A 378 -14.21 11.89 -7.73
N SER A 379 -13.48 10.99 -7.08
CA SER A 379 -12.89 9.81 -7.72
C SER A 379 -13.23 8.57 -6.91
N PRO A 380 -13.50 7.43 -7.58
CA PRO A 380 -13.65 6.15 -6.90
C PRO A 380 -12.31 5.56 -6.45
N GLU A 381 -11.17 6.13 -6.86
CA GLU A 381 -9.82 5.72 -6.42
C GLU A 381 -9.38 6.40 -5.12
N ASP A 382 -10.00 7.53 -4.78
CA ASP A 382 -9.73 8.30 -3.56
C ASP A 382 -10.09 7.47 -2.32
N VAL A 383 -9.14 7.33 -1.41
CA VAL A 383 -9.28 6.48 -0.21
C VAL A 383 -10.40 6.95 0.73
N ARG A 384 -10.87 8.20 0.60
CA ARG A 384 -12.03 8.70 1.35
C ARG A 384 -13.34 8.02 0.96
N HIS A 385 -13.42 7.43 -0.23
CA HIS A 385 -14.64 6.85 -0.77
C HIS A 385 -14.54 5.33 -0.84
N THR A 386 -15.38 4.63 -0.08
CA THR A 386 -15.51 3.18 -0.23
C THR A 386 -16.49 2.90 -1.37
N VAL A 387 -16.05 2.18 -2.39
CA VAL A 387 -16.83 1.94 -3.62
C VAL A 387 -16.96 0.44 -3.87
N ILE A 388 -18.17 0.00 -4.25
CA ILE A 388 -18.40 -1.32 -4.83
C ILE A 388 -18.27 -1.21 -6.34
N ARG A 389 -17.10 -1.60 -6.86
CA ARG A 389 -16.71 -1.56 -8.29
C ARG A 389 -17.36 -2.69 -9.08
N TRP A 390 -17.84 -2.38 -10.28
CA TRP A 390 -18.30 -3.38 -11.23
C TRP A 390 -17.27 -3.59 -12.34
N LEU A 391 -16.70 -4.79 -12.42
CA LEU A 391 -15.55 -5.06 -13.30
C LEU A 391 -15.92 -6.03 -14.43
N PRO A 392 -15.48 -5.76 -15.68
CA PRO A 392 -15.74 -6.61 -16.84
C PRO A 392 -14.83 -7.85 -16.85
N SER A 393 -14.98 -8.71 -15.84
CA SER A 393 -14.19 -9.92 -15.66
C SER A 393 -15.03 -11.17 -15.86
N THR A 394 -14.43 -12.19 -16.49
CA THR A 394 -15.05 -13.52 -16.60
C THR A 394 -14.87 -14.40 -15.38
N ILE A 395 -14.11 -13.93 -14.38
CA ILE A 395 -13.93 -14.65 -13.12
C ILE A 395 -15.28 -14.66 -12.38
N GLU A 396 -15.74 -15.84 -11.99
CA GLU A 396 -17.00 -16.04 -11.30
C GLU A 396 -16.83 -15.81 -9.79
N ASN A 397 -16.51 -14.58 -9.38
CA ASN A 397 -16.26 -14.27 -7.97
C ASN A 397 -16.48 -12.79 -7.65
N ALA A 398 -16.47 -12.44 -6.36
CA ALA A 398 -16.32 -11.08 -5.87
C ALA A 398 -15.19 -11.04 -4.85
N GLN A 399 -14.61 -9.85 -4.63
CA GLN A 399 -13.53 -9.66 -3.68
C GLN A 399 -13.77 -8.40 -2.85
N GLY A 400 -13.49 -8.48 -1.55
CA GLY A 400 -13.62 -7.34 -0.62
C GLY A 400 -12.27 -6.88 -0.07
N PRO A 401 -11.31 -6.44 -0.91
CA PRO A 401 -10.07 -5.88 -0.38
C PRO A 401 -10.36 -4.57 0.35
N HIS A 402 -9.47 -4.22 1.26
CA HIS A 402 -9.53 -3.00 2.03
C HIS A 402 -8.11 -2.52 2.34
N VAL A 403 -8.00 -1.25 2.66
CA VAL A 403 -6.78 -0.60 3.13
C VAL A 403 -6.94 -0.33 4.63
N SER A 404 -5.90 -0.63 5.41
CA SER A 404 -5.93 -0.44 6.86
C SER A 404 -4.72 0.30 7.39
N ASP A 405 -4.87 0.95 8.54
CA ASP A 405 -3.75 1.51 9.29
C ASP A 405 -2.86 0.36 9.80
N PRO A 406 -1.59 0.28 9.34
CA PRO A 406 -0.70 -0.83 9.69
C PRO A 406 -0.30 -0.86 11.17
N ARG A 407 -0.61 0.20 11.93
CA ARG A 407 -0.35 0.28 13.38
C ARG A 407 -1.45 -0.40 14.20
N THR A 408 -2.68 -0.43 13.69
CA THR A 408 -3.86 -0.78 14.51
C THR A 408 -4.85 -1.75 13.87
N GLY A 409 -4.82 -1.89 12.55
CA GLY A 409 -5.84 -2.62 11.78
C GLY A 409 -7.11 -1.80 11.52
N GLU A 410 -7.13 -0.49 11.81
CA GLU A 410 -8.27 0.36 11.44
C GLU A 410 -8.45 0.39 9.92
N ILE A 411 -9.61 -0.06 9.42
CA ILE A 411 -9.93 0.03 8.00
C ILE A 411 -10.18 1.50 7.65
N LEU A 412 -9.36 2.03 6.75
CA LEU A 412 -9.46 3.40 6.24
C LEU A 412 -10.37 3.47 5.01
N ASN A 413 -10.39 2.40 4.21
CA ASN A 413 -11.13 2.33 2.96
C ASN A 413 -11.44 0.89 2.56
N GLY A 414 -12.67 0.62 2.11
CA GLY A 414 -13.03 -0.60 1.39
C GLY A 414 -12.98 -0.40 -0.12
N SER A 415 -12.59 -1.43 -0.87
CA SER A 415 -12.54 -1.40 -2.34
C SER A 415 -13.15 -2.68 -2.91
N VAL A 416 -14.45 -2.87 -2.71
CA VAL A 416 -15.13 -4.10 -3.12
C VAL A 416 -15.15 -4.20 -4.65
N ARG A 417 -14.82 -5.37 -5.17
CA ARG A 417 -14.77 -5.70 -6.59
C ARG A 417 -15.80 -6.78 -6.90
N MET A 418 -16.79 -6.42 -7.71
CA MET A 418 -17.80 -7.32 -8.25
C MET A 418 -17.39 -7.67 -9.68
N PHE A 419 -17.00 -8.92 -9.92
CA PHE A 419 -16.73 -9.38 -11.29
C PHE A 419 -18.04 -9.69 -11.99
N HIS A 420 -18.16 -9.29 -13.26
CA HIS A 420 -19.40 -9.43 -14.01
C HIS A 420 -19.97 -10.86 -14.00
N ASN A 421 -19.10 -11.87 -14.14
CA ASN A 421 -19.53 -13.26 -14.17
C ASN A 421 -19.85 -13.86 -12.79
N VAL A 422 -19.82 -13.09 -11.69
CA VAL A 422 -20.38 -13.52 -10.40
C VAL A 422 -21.86 -13.92 -10.53
N LEU A 423 -22.56 -13.41 -11.54
CA LEU A 423 -23.93 -13.76 -11.86
C LEU A 423 -24.09 -15.23 -12.25
N ASN A 424 -23.10 -15.85 -12.90
CA ASN A 424 -23.12 -17.29 -13.19
C ASN A 424 -23.07 -18.09 -11.89
N LEU A 425 -22.12 -17.76 -11.02
CA LEU A 425 -21.97 -18.39 -9.71
C LEU A 425 -23.27 -18.30 -8.90
N GLN A 426 -23.90 -17.11 -8.89
CA GLN A 426 -25.14 -16.89 -8.18
C GLN A 426 -26.31 -17.70 -8.77
N ARG A 427 -26.41 -17.80 -10.10
CA ARG A 427 -27.39 -18.66 -10.77
C ARG A 427 -27.19 -20.13 -10.39
N ASP A 428 -25.95 -20.60 -10.44
CA ASP A 428 -25.62 -22.00 -10.18
C ASP A 428 -25.84 -22.37 -8.71
N TRP A 429 -25.55 -21.45 -7.77
CA TRP A 429 -25.92 -21.59 -6.36
C TRP A 429 -27.43 -21.65 -6.17
N TYR A 430 -28.18 -20.74 -6.79
CA TYR A 430 -29.63 -20.74 -6.69
C TYR A 430 -30.23 -22.03 -7.25
N PHE A 431 -29.79 -22.47 -8.43
CA PHE A 431 -30.19 -23.76 -8.99
C PHE A 431 -29.88 -24.92 -8.04
N THR A 432 -28.64 -25.02 -7.57
CA THR A 432 -28.18 -26.17 -6.77
C THR A 432 -28.86 -26.22 -5.39
N GLN A 433 -29.03 -25.07 -4.74
CA GLN A 433 -29.51 -25.00 -3.35
C GLN A 433 -31.04 -24.92 -3.27
N ALA A 434 -31.70 -24.29 -4.26
CA ALA A 434 -33.13 -24.00 -4.18
C ALA A 434 -33.99 -24.85 -5.12
N SER A 435 -33.47 -25.45 -6.20
CA SER A 435 -34.30 -26.19 -7.17
C SER A 435 -35.18 -27.32 -6.59
N PRO A 436 -34.82 -28.02 -5.48
CA PRO A 436 -35.75 -28.97 -4.88
C PRO A 436 -37.03 -28.32 -4.34
N LEU A 437 -36.97 -27.06 -3.91
CA LEU A 437 -38.04 -26.36 -3.19
C LEU A 437 -38.65 -25.18 -3.95
N ASP A 438 -37.95 -24.60 -4.93
CA ASP A 438 -38.41 -23.47 -5.74
C ASP A 438 -38.49 -23.84 -7.23
N PRO A 439 -39.70 -24.02 -7.79
CA PRO A 439 -39.88 -24.33 -9.20
C PRO A 439 -39.26 -23.31 -10.16
N ARG A 440 -39.12 -22.03 -9.76
CA ARG A 440 -38.53 -20.98 -10.60
C ARG A 440 -37.04 -21.21 -10.83
N ALA A 441 -36.38 -21.94 -9.95
CA ALA A 441 -34.96 -22.26 -10.08
C ALA A 441 -34.69 -23.39 -11.09
N ARG A 442 -35.73 -24.05 -11.64
CA ARG A 442 -35.58 -25.21 -12.55
C ARG A 442 -35.59 -24.85 -14.03
N SER A 443 -35.80 -23.58 -14.38
CA SER A 443 -35.98 -23.10 -15.75
C SER A 443 -35.08 -21.92 -16.05
#